data_AF-A0A2V5ZMI0-F1
#
_entry.id   AF-A0A2V5ZMI0-F1
#
_cell.length_a   1.000
_cell.length_b   1.000
_cell.length_c   1.000
_cell.angle_alpha   90.00
_cell.angle_beta   90.00
_cell.angle_gamma   90.00
#
_symmetry.space_group_name_H-M   'P 1'
#
loop_
_entity.id
_entity.type
_entity.pdbx_description
1 polymer ?
#
loop_
_entity_poly.entity_id
_entity_poly.type
_entity_poly.pdbx_seq_one_letter_code
_entity_poly.pdbx_strand_id
1 'polypeptide(L)'
;MHALIASNSASGGAPPPAELRDVLEQLRGTLNYKNYELASTVVQRLTDTPRGLNGSGTAELSSGNPSAPISLMSYDWFIGGVSLVQDASGSFNVQMGEFAFTTVVGQDRAKVQTALSLRDGEKVVVGTSTMRNRALVVVLTVKLLK
;
A
#
# COMPACT_ATOMS: atom_id res chain seq x y z
N MET A 1 2.82 -3.10 4.99
CA MET A 1 2.05 -2.40 3.95
C MET A 1 2.59 -0.99 3.82
N HIS A 2 2.85 -0.55 2.60
CA HIS A 2 3.20 0.83 2.30
C HIS A 2 2.14 1.43 1.38
N ALA A 3 1.57 2.55 1.78
CA ALA A 3 0.72 3.37 0.94
C ALA A 3 1.58 4.51 0.38
N LEU A 4 1.71 4.54 -0.94
CA LEU A 4 2.46 5.54 -1.68
C LEU A 4 1.49 6.42 -2.45
N ILE A 5 1.88 7.69 -2.60
CA ILE A 5 1.20 8.63 -3.49
C ILE A 5 2.13 8.90 -4.67
N ALA A 6 1.64 8.58 -5.86
CA ALA A 6 2.30 8.89 -7.11
C ALA A 6 1.72 10.18 -7.68
N SER A 7 2.57 11.11 -8.11
CA SER A 7 2.10 12.36 -8.75
C SER A 7 3.14 12.93 -9.71
N ASN A 8 2.70 13.87 -10.54
CA ASN A 8 3.58 14.69 -11.39
C ASN A 8 3.86 16.07 -10.80
N SER A 9 3.29 16.37 -9.64
CA SER A 9 3.52 17.62 -8.91
C SER A 9 4.78 17.49 -8.07
N ALA A 10 5.38 18.61 -7.63
CA ALA A 10 6.50 18.58 -6.70
C ALA A 10 6.14 17.72 -5.47
N SER A 11 7.05 16.83 -5.07
CA SER A 11 6.91 16.02 -3.86
C SER A 11 7.49 16.76 -2.67
N GLY A 12 6.75 16.81 -1.57
CA GLY A 12 7.28 17.20 -0.26
C GLY A 12 7.20 16.11 0.79
N GLY A 13 6.60 14.97 0.44
CA GLY A 13 6.46 13.84 1.34
C GLY A 13 7.77 13.09 1.58
N ALA A 14 7.71 12.15 2.52
CA ALA A 14 8.83 11.28 2.81
C ALA A 14 9.20 10.41 1.60
N PRO A 15 10.50 10.16 1.33
CA PRO A 15 10.89 9.24 0.27
C PRO A 15 10.39 7.83 0.58
N PRO A 16 10.03 7.04 -0.44
CA PRO A 16 9.69 5.64 -0.25
C PRO A 16 10.86 4.84 0.36
N PRO A 17 10.56 3.79 1.15
CA PRO A 17 11.58 2.91 1.71
C PRO A 17 12.47 2.27 0.63
N ALA A 18 13.75 2.06 0.94
CA ALA A 18 14.75 1.60 -0.03
C ALA A 18 14.45 0.20 -0.58
N GLU A 19 13.75 -0.63 0.19
CA GLU A 19 13.28 -1.95 -0.21
C GLU A 19 12.22 -1.93 -1.32
N LEU A 20 11.64 -0.77 -1.65
CA LEU A 20 10.66 -0.62 -2.72
C LEU A 20 11.29 -0.17 -4.05
N ARG A 21 12.61 -0.01 -4.14
CA ARG A 21 13.29 0.49 -5.35
C ARG A 21 12.90 -0.26 -6.61
N ASP A 22 13.03 -1.58 -6.62
CA ASP A 22 12.70 -2.41 -7.78
C ASP A 22 11.22 -2.28 -8.19
N VAL A 23 10.33 -2.21 -7.20
CA VAL A 23 8.89 -2.00 -7.40
C VAL A 23 8.62 -0.63 -8.02
N LEU A 24 9.30 0.41 -7.53
CA LEU A 24 9.16 1.77 -8.05
C LEU A 24 9.68 1.90 -9.48
N GLU A 25 10.76 1.18 -9.83
CA GLU A 25 11.27 1.15 -11.21
C GLU A 25 10.24 0.53 -12.15
N GLN A 26 9.63 -0.59 -11.78
CA GLN A 26 8.53 -1.20 -12.54
C GLN A 26 7.31 -0.27 -12.67
N LEU A 27 6.94 0.39 -11.56
CA LEU A 27 5.84 1.36 -11.57
C LEU A 27 6.14 2.57 -12.45
N ARG A 28 7.38 3.07 -12.49
CA ARG A 28 7.78 4.16 -13.41
C ARG A 28 7.72 3.74 -14.87
N GLY A 29 7.96 2.47 -15.18
CA GLY A 29 7.77 1.93 -16.53
C GLY A 29 6.31 1.80 -16.95
N THR A 30 5.40 1.67 -15.98
CA THR A 30 3.97 1.39 -16.22
C THR A 30 3.07 2.62 -16.06
N LEU A 31 3.34 3.44 -15.04
CA LEU A 31 2.58 4.62 -14.66
C LEU A 31 3.37 5.88 -15.02
N ASN A 32 2.71 6.82 -15.68
CA ASN A 32 3.31 8.09 -16.10
C ASN A 32 3.36 9.13 -14.96
N TYR A 33 3.88 8.72 -13.79
CA TYR A 33 4.13 9.59 -12.63
C TYR A 33 5.62 9.73 -12.37
N LYS A 34 6.08 10.97 -12.17
CA LYS A 34 7.49 11.30 -11.92
C LYS A 34 7.90 11.10 -10.45
N ASN A 35 6.98 11.39 -9.54
CA ASN A 35 7.25 11.41 -8.11
C ASN A 35 6.42 10.34 -7.39
N TYR A 36 7.06 9.69 -6.43
CA TYR A 36 6.45 8.71 -5.54
C TYR A 36 6.86 9.08 -4.12
N GLU A 37 5.89 9.31 -3.25
CA GLU A 37 6.12 9.67 -1.85
C GLU A 37 5.42 8.67 -0.93
N LEU A 38 6.03 8.39 0.22
CA LEU A 38 5.45 7.56 1.26
C LEU A 38 4.41 8.37 2.03
N ALA A 39 3.16 7.93 1.96
CA ALA A 39 2.09 8.52 2.75
C ALA A 39 1.91 7.80 4.09
N SER A 40 1.92 6.46 4.09
CA SER A 40 1.82 5.72 5.34
C SER A 40 2.45 4.34 5.26
N THR A 41 2.88 3.85 6.42
CA THR A 41 3.32 2.48 6.61
C THR A 41 2.51 1.84 7.72
N VAL A 42 1.92 0.68 7.41
CA VAL A 42 1.20 -0.15 8.38
C VAL A 42 1.90 -1.49 8.50
N VAL A 43 2.29 -1.83 9.72
CA VAL A 43 2.87 -3.13 10.07
C VAL A 43 1.91 -3.83 11.02
N GLN A 44 1.53 -5.05 10.67
CA GLN A 44 0.68 -5.89 11.50
C GLN A 44 1.31 -7.28 11.63
N ARG A 45 1.31 -7.80 12.86
CA ARG A 45 1.74 -9.17 13.14
C ARG A 45 0.49 -10.02 13.31
N LEU A 46 0.33 -10.99 12.43
CA LEU A 46 -0.87 -11.81 12.35
C LEU A 46 -0.48 -13.29 12.43
N THR A 47 -1.39 -14.09 12.95
CA THR A 47 -1.39 -15.56 12.82
C THR A 47 -2.42 -15.97 11.78
N ASP A 48 -2.45 -17.25 11.41
CA ASP A 48 -3.56 -17.79 10.62
C ASP A 48 -4.90 -17.47 11.31
N THR A 49 -5.79 -16.82 10.58
CA THR A 49 -7.07 -16.36 11.11
C THR A 49 -8.12 -16.22 10.00
N PRO A 50 -9.30 -16.84 10.16
CA PRO A 50 -10.44 -16.61 9.28
C PRO A 50 -11.22 -15.33 9.66
N ARG A 51 -10.79 -14.60 10.70
CA ARG A 51 -11.47 -13.38 11.14
C ARG A 51 -11.03 -12.19 10.31
N GLY A 52 -12.00 -11.36 9.95
CA GLY A 52 -11.76 -10.05 9.36
C GLY A 52 -10.93 -9.16 10.29
N LEU A 53 -9.95 -8.48 9.72
CA LEU A 53 -9.07 -7.54 10.39
C LEU A 53 -9.23 -6.19 9.72
N ASN A 54 -9.29 -5.13 10.51
CA ASN A 54 -9.37 -3.79 9.99
C ASN A 54 -8.55 -2.82 10.85
N GLY A 55 -8.20 -1.69 10.24
CA GLY A 55 -7.59 -0.59 10.93
C GLY A 55 -7.74 0.69 10.13
N SER A 56 -7.47 1.81 10.79
CA SER A 56 -7.57 3.14 10.19
C SER A 56 -6.51 4.06 10.75
N GLY A 57 -6.19 5.11 10.01
CA GLY A 57 -5.25 6.13 10.46
C GLY A 57 -5.38 7.41 9.65
N THR A 58 -4.56 8.40 10.02
CA THR A 58 -4.39 9.63 9.25
C THR A 58 -2.91 9.84 9.00
N ALA A 59 -2.57 10.31 7.80
CA ALA A 59 -1.23 10.66 7.39
C ALA A 59 -1.20 12.10 6.90
N GLU A 60 -0.03 12.73 7.01
CA GLU A 60 0.22 14.06 6.48
C GLU A 60 0.82 13.95 5.08
N LEU A 61 0.22 14.64 4.12
CA LEU A 61 0.72 14.81 2.77
C LEU A 61 1.28 16.22 2.63
N SER A 62 2.59 16.30 2.45
CA SER A 62 3.29 17.54 2.15
C SER A 62 3.29 17.80 0.65
N SER A 63 2.99 19.03 0.25
CA SER A 63 2.97 19.45 -1.16
C SER A 63 4.34 19.91 -1.66
N GLY A 64 5.38 19.85 -0.83
CA GLY A 64 6.72 20.35 -1.16
C GLY A 64 6.85 21.86 -1.13
N ASN A 65 5.74 22.59 -0.96
CA ASN A 65 5.72 24.02 -0.73
C ASN A 65 5.59 24.27 0.79
N PRO A 66 6.60 24.87 1.44
CA PRO A 66 6.56 25.14 2.89
C PRO A 66 5.47 26.15 3.29
N SER A 67 4.93 26.91 2.35
CA SER A 67 3.84 27.87 2.59
C SER A 67 2.45 27.31 2.27
N ALA A 68 2.34 26.08 1.75
CA ALA A 68 1.07 25.46 1.44
C ALA A 68 0.51 24.69 2.66
N PRO A 69 -0.82 24.63 2.82
CA PRO A 69 -1.42 23.87 3.90
C PRO A 69 -1.11 22.38 3.79
N ILE A 70 -0.78 21.76 4.93
CA ILE A 70 -0.60 20.31 5.05
C ILE A 70 -1.94 19.64 4.74
N SER A 71 -1.93 18.71 3.78
CA SER A 71 -3.12 17.94 3.44
C SER A 71 -3.18 16.69 4.31
N LEU A 72 -4.32 16.43 4.96
CA LEU A 72 -4.51 15.19 5.71
C LEU A 72 -5.09 14.11 4.80
N MET A 73 -4.53 12.92 4.89
CA MET A 73 -4.98 11.69 4.24
C MET A 73 -5.50 10.74 5.30
N SER A 74 -6.82 10.60 5.40
CA SER A 74 -7.41 9.55 6.22
C SER A 74 -7.45 8.26 5.42
N TYR A 75 -7.12 7.14 6.05
CA TYR A 75 -7.15 5.83 5.40
C TYR A 75 -7.77 4.77 6.31
N ASP A 76 -8.37 3.76 5.68
CA ASP A 76 -8.81 2.52 6.29
C ASP A 76 -8.31 1.33 5.48
N TRP A 77 -8.08 0.22 6.17
CA TRP A 77 -7.73 -1.04 5.54
C TRP A 77 -8.54 -2.17 6.15
N PHE A 78 -8.80 -3.18 5.34
CA PHE A 78 -9.52 -4.38 5.70
C PHE A 78 -8.85 -5.60 5.06
N ILE A 79 -8.83 -6.70 5.79
CA ILE A 79 -8.42 -8.02 5.34
C ILE A 79 -9.51 -8.98 5.81
N GLY A 80 -10.16 -9.71 4.90
CA GLY A 80 -11.24 -10.64 5.25
C GLY A 80 -10.74 -11.87 6.00
N GLY A 81 -9.48 -12.27 5.77
CA GLY A 81 -8.82 -13.35 6.49
C GLY A 81 -7.41 -13.58 5.96
N VAL A 82 -6.60 -14.30 6.74
CA VAL A 82 -5.24 -14.68 6.37
C VAL A 82 -5.07 -16.16 6.66
N SER A 83 -4.67 -16.94 5.64
CA SER A 83 -4.40 -18.36 5.80
C SER A 83 -3.03 -18.73 5.25
N LEU A 84 -2.34 -19.64 5.94
CA LEU A 84 -1.07 -20.20 5.48
C LEU A 84 -1.35 -21.48 4.70
N VAL A 85 -1.08 -21.47 3.39
CA VAL A 85 -1.33 -22.59 2.50
C VAL A 85 0.00 -23.15 2.00
N GLN A 86 0.18 -24.46 2.12
CA GLN A 86 1.34 -25.14 1.56
C GLN A 86 1.02 -25.59 0.13
N ASP A 87 1.91 -25.31 -0.82
CA ASP A 87 1.78 -25.81 -2.18
C ASP A 87 2.31 -27.26 -2.33
N ALA A 88 2.11 -27.85 -3.51
CA ALA A 88 2.56 -29.20 -3.82
C ALA A 88 4.10 -29.38 -3.77
N SER A 89 4.86 -28.28 -3.80
CA SER A 89 6.33 -28.29 -3.64
C SER A 89 6.78 -28.23 -2.18
N GLY A 90 5.83 -28.10 -1.24
CA GLY A 90 6.09 -27.94 0.18
C GLY A 90 6.37 -26.49 0.58
N SER A 91 6.27 -25.52 -0.33
CA SER A 91 6.49 -24.10 -0.05
C SER A 91 5.25 -23.46 0.55
N PHE A 92 5.44 -22.53 1.48
CA PHE A 92 4.34 -21.82 2.13
C PHE A 92 3.97 -20.54 1.38
N ASN A 93 2.69 -20.37 1.12
CA ASN A 93 2.08 -19.17 0.57
C ASN A 93 1.09 -18.60 1.59
N VAL A 94 1.09 -17.29 1.74
CA VAL A 94 0.12 -16.56 2.55
C VAL A 94 -1.01 -16.10 1.63
N GLN A 95 -2.19 -16.69 1.81
CA GLN A 95 -3.38 -16.23 1.13
C GLN A 95 -4.07 -15.17 1.98
N MET A 96 -4.33 -14.02 1.37
CA MET A 96 -5.02 -12.89 1.98
C MET A 96 -6.34 -12.68 1.25
N GLY A 97 -7.43 -12.97 1.96
CA GLY A 97 -8.79 -12.80 1.46
C GLY A 97 -9.23 -11.35 1.53
N GLU A 98 -9.90 -10.88 0.47
CA GLU A 98 -10.64 -9.61 0.44
C GLU A 98 -9.85 -8.41 0.98
N PHE A 99 -8.58 -8.27 0.56
CA PHE A 99 -7.82 -7.10 0.94
C PHE A 99 -8.47 -5.84 0.34
N ALA A 100 -8.70 -4.84 1.18
CA ALA A 100 -9.14 -3.53 0.75
C ALA A 100 -8.34 -2.44 1.48
N PHE A 101 -8.02 -1.38 0.75
CA PHE A 101 -7.45 -0.15 1.28
C PHE A 101 -8.20 1.02 0.70
N THR A 102 -8.79 1.84 1.56
CA THR A 102 -9.48 3.07 1.18
C THR A 102 -8.69 4.25 1.71
N THR A 103 -8.63 5.32 0.93
CA THR A 103 -8.07 6.60 1.37
C THR A 103 -8.97 7.74 0.95
N VAL A 104 -8.97 8.81 1.74
CA VAL A 104 -9.66 10.06 1.50
C VAL A 104 -8.70 11.21 1.75
N VAL A 105 -8.56 12.08 0.74
CA VAL A 105 -7.77 13.32 0.82
C VAL A 105 -8.68 14.47 0.43
N GLY A 106 -9.12 15.27 1.41
CA GLY A 106 -10.13 16.31 1.18
C GLY A 106 -11.45 15.71 0.70
N GLN A 107 -11.80 15.93 -0.57
CA GLN A 107 -13.00 15.38 -1.21
C GLN A 107 -12.71 14.19 -2.14
N ASP A 108 -11.42 13.90 -2.40
CA ASP A 108 -11.02 12.83 -3.29
C ASP A 108 -10.94 11.51 -2.51
N ARG A 109 -11.55 10.45 -3.04
CA ARG A 109 -11.53 9.09 -2.46
C ARG A 109 -10.92 8.11 -3.45
N ALA A 110 -10.02 7.25 -2.96
CA ALA A 110 -9.53 6.09 -3.69
C ALA A 110 -9.74 4.82 -2.88
N LYS A 111 -9.95 3.72 -3.60
CA LYS A 111 -10.06 2.39 -3.03
C LYS A 111 -9.30 1.39 -3.91
N VAL A 112 -8.46 0.59 -3.28
CA VAL A 112 -7.83 -0.59 -3.86
C VAL A 112 -8.48 -1.80 -3.20
N GLN A 113 -8.94 -2.77 -3.98
CA GLN A 113 -9.49 -4.02 -3.46
C GLN A 113 -9.03 -5.18 -4.33
N THR A 114 -8.49 -6.23 -3.71
CA THR A 114 -8.02 -7.42 -4.41
C THR A 114 -7.92 -8.62 -3.46
N ALA A 115 -8.00 -9.82 -4.00
CA ALA A 115 -7.54 -11.03 -3.31
C ALA A 115 -6.07 -11.26 -3.69
N LEU A 116 -5.26 -11.75 -2.75
CA LEU A 116 -3.82 -11.92 -2.97
C LEU A 116 -3.34 -13.28 -2.46
N SER A 117 -2.37 -13.84 -3.16
CA SER A 117 -1.54 -14.95 -2.68
C SER A 117 -0.10 -14.49 -2.74
N LEU A 118 0.58 -14.47 -1.59
CA LEU A 118 1.92 -13.92 -1.42
C LEU A 118 2.87 -15.01 -0.95
N ARG A 119 4.07 -15.11 -1.54
CA ARG A 119 5.16 -15.93 -0.99
C ARG A 119 5.85 -15.20 0.17
N ASP A 120 6.57 -15.96 0.99
CA ASP A 120 7.39 -15.39 2.05
C ASP A 120 8.44 -14.41 1.49
N GLY A 121 8.44 -13.19 2.00
CA GLY A 121 9.34 -12.10 1.58
C GLY A 121 8.99 -11.43 0.25
N GLU A 122 7.93 -11.89 -0.43
CA GLU A 122 7.49 -11.33 -1.70
C GLU A 122 6.91 -9.93 -1.51
N LYS A 123 7.28 -9.01 -2.42
CA LYS A 123 6.74 -7.65 -2.49
C LYS A 123 5.78 -7.61 -3.67
N VAL A 124 4.52 -7.32 -3.39
CA VAL A 124 3.47 -7.29 -4.42
C VAL A 124 2.83 -5.91 -4.43
N VAL A 125 2.71 -5.35 -5.63
CA VAL A 125 1.86 -4.18 -5.88
C VAL A 125 0.43 -4.68 -5.92
N VAL A 126 -0.36 -4.17 -4.98
CA VAL A 126 -1.69 -4.67 -4.69
C VAL A 126 -2.77 -3.98 -5.51
N GLY A 127 -2.50 -2.75 -5.91
CA GLY A 127 -3.32 -2.04 -6.86
C GLY A 127 -2.97 -0.57 -6.91
N THR A 128 -3.49 0.05 -7.95
CA THR A 128 -3.35 1.48 -8.21
C THR A 128 -4.75 2.07 -8.34
N SER A 129 -4.98 3.24 -7.74
CA SER A 129 -6.25 3.93 -7.82
C SER A 129 -6.00 5.41 -8.00
N THR A 130 -6.59 6.01 -9.05
CA THR A 130 -6.36 7.42 -9.38
C THR A 130 -7.24 8.34 -8.54
N MET A 131 -6.63 9.37 -7.96
CA MET A 131 -7.27 10.46 -7.23
C MET A 131 -6.95 11.78 -7.93
N ARG A 132 -7.81 12.19 -8.87
CA ARG A 132 -7.63 13.41 -9.68
C ARG A 132 -6.25 13.44 -10.36
N ASN A 133 -5.28 14.17 -9.80
CA ASN A 133 -3.93 14.35 -10.35
C ASN A 133 -2.86 13.45 -9.68
N ARG A 134 -3.28 12.56 -8.80
CA ARG A 134 -2.43 11.64 -8.05
C ARG A 134 -2.91 10.21 -8.26
N ALA A 135 -2.08 9.23 -7.91
CA ALA A 135 -2.51 7.85 -7.75
C ALA A 135 -2.09 7.32 -6.38
N LEU A 136 -3.01 6.61 -5.72
CA LEU A 136 -2.70 5.74 -4.62
C LEU A 136 -2.06 4.46 -5.18
N VAL A 137 -0.91 4.09 -4.63
CA VAL A 137 -0.28 2.79 -4.86
C VAL A 137 -0.12 2.10 -3.52
N VAL A 138 -0.63 0.87 -3.41
CA VAL A 138 -0.48 0.06 -2.20
C VAL A 138 0.48 -1.09 -2.48
N VAL A 139 1.52 -1.19 -1.66
CA VAL A 139 2.50 -2.29 -1.72
C VAL A 139 2.39 -3.12 -0.45
N LEU A 140 2.20 -4.43 -0.62
CA LEU A 140 2.20 -5.40 0.46
C LEU A 140 3.46 -6.24 0.40
N THR A 141 3.98 -6.50 1.59
CA THR A 141 5.09 -7.40 1.83
C THR A 141 4.68 -8.27 3.00
N VAL A 142 4.83 -9.58 2.85
CA VAL A 142 4.58 -10.54 3.91
C VAL A 142 5.91 -11.18 4.31
N LYS A 143 6.11 -11.38 5.61
CA LYS A 143 7.26 -12.09 6.15
C LYS A 143 6.78 -13.11 7.18
N LEU A 144 7.08 -14.37 6.95
CA LEU A 144 6.86 -15.43 7.92
C LEU A 144 7.87 -15.30 9.05
N LEU A 145 7.38 -15.35 10.27
CA LEU A 145 8.20 -15.32 11.48
C LEU A 145 8.27 -16.75 12.00
N LYS A 146 9.48 -17.28 12.07
CA LYS A 146 9.77 -18.62 12.59
C LYS A 146 10.07 -18.56 14.08
#